data_AF-U2Q8N3-F1
#
_entry.id   AF-U2Q8N3-F1
#
_cell.length_a   1.000
_cell.length_b   1.000
_cell.length_c   1.000
_cell.angle_alpha   90.00
_cell.angle_beta   90.00
_cell.angle_gamma   90.00
#
_symmetry.space_group_name_H-M   'P 1'
#
loop_
_entity.id
_entity.type
_entity.pdbx_description
1 polymer ?
#
loop_
_entity_poly.entity_id
_entity_poly.type
_entity_poly.pdbx_seq_one_letter_code
_entity_poly.pdbx_strand_id
1 'polypeptide(L)' 'MKKVWSDEAWKEYLYWQTQDKKIIRKINNLIKNIDRNEYHSTVKSEQLSENLVGYWSVRIDEVNRIVFKIVNILKPILN' A
#
# COMPACT_ATOMS: atom_id res chain seq x y z
N MET A 1 -2.42 -9.63 -6.65
CA MET A 1 -2.17 -8.44 -7.49
C MET A 1 -0.67 -8.24 -7.70
N LYS A 2 -0.20 -7.71 -8.84
CA LYS A 2 1.21 -7.29 -9.01
C LYS A 2 1.47 -6.05 -8.16
N LYS A 3 2.58 -6.01 -7.41
CA LYS A 3 3.00 -4.80 -6.68
C LYS A 3 4.09 -4.10 -7.47
N VAL A 4 3.94 -2.79 -7.63
CA VAL A 4 4.93 -1.92 -8.23
C VAL A 4 5.32 -0.91 -7.15
N TRP A 5 6.62 -0.76 -6.94
CA TRP A 5 7.18 0.12 -5.93
C TRP A 5 7.89 1.27 -6.63
N SER A 6 7.84 2.47 -6.07
CA SER A 6 8.87 3.46 -6.38
C SER A 6 10.18 3.05 -5.72
N ASP A 7 11.30 3.61 -6.19
CA ASP A 7 12.60 3.31 -5.61
C ASP A 7 12.69 3.73 -4.14
N GLU A 8 12.04 4.83 -3.77
CA GLU A 8 11.96 5.33 -2.39
C GLU A 8 11.19 4.34 -1.51
N ALA A 9 10.00 3.93 -1.93
CA ALA A 9 9.18 2.99 -1.18
C ALA A 9 9.85 1.62 -1.03
N TRP A 10 10.59 1.18 -2.06
CA TRP A 10 11.38 -0.05 -1.98
C TRP A 10 12.54 0.05 -0.98
N LYS A 11 13.28 1.17 -0.99
CA LYS A 11 14.35 1.43 -0.02
C LYS A 11 13.82 1.46 1.41
N GLU A 12 12.69 2.14 1.66
CA GLU A 12 12.05 2.17 2.98
C GLU A 12 11.60 0.78 3.43
N TYR A 13 11.03 -0.01 2.51
CA TYR A 13 10.64 -1.39 2.80
C TYR A 13 11.85 -2.24 3.21
N LEU A 14 12.96 -2.16 2.48
CA LEU A 14 14.21 -2.86 2.83
C LEU A 14 14.80 -2.38 4.16
N TYR A 15 14.77 -1.07 4.42
CA TYR A 15 15.20 -0.52 5.71
C TYR A 15 14.40 -1.14 6.87
N TRP A 16 13.08 -1.20 6.77
CA TRP A 16 12.25 -1.80 7.82
C TRP A 16 12.49 -3.30 8.02
N GLN A 17 12.97 -4.04 7.01
CA GLN A 17 13.34 -5.44 7.18
C GLN A 17 14.52 -5.64 8.14
N THR A 18 15.45 -4.67 8.20
CA THR A 18 16.65 -4.77 9.05
C THR A 18 16.50 -4.10 10.40
N GLN A 19 15.56 -3.16 10.57
CA GLN A 19 15.39 -2.42 11.83
C GLN A 19 14.43 -3.08 12.80
N ASP A 20 13.13 -3.16 12.46
CA ASP A 20 12.07 -3.56 13.39
C ASP A 20 11.16 -4.65 12.79
N LYS A 21 11.32 -5.87 13.30
CA LYS A 21 10.54 -7.04 12.88
C LYS A 21 9.04 -6.92 13.16
N LYS A 22 8.60 -6.04 14.07
CA LYS A 22 7.18 -5.78 14.34
C LYS A 22 6.59 -4.87 13.27
N ILE A 23 7.29 -3.80 12.91
CA ILE A 23 6.85 -2.87 11.86
C ILE A 23 6.77 -3.57 10.51
N ILE A 24 7.80 -4.33 10.11
CA ILE A 24 7.76 -5.04 8.82
C ILE A 24 6.64 -6.08 8.75
N ARG A 25 6.32 -6.77 9.85
CA ARG A 25 5.16 -7.68 9.91
C ARG A 25 3.85 -6.91 9.72
N LYS A 26 3.72 -5.73 10.33
CA LYS A 26 2.55 -4.88 10.16
C LYS A 26 2.42 -4.38 8.71
N ILE A 27 3.50 -3.90 8.11
CA ILE A 27 3.56 -3.51 6.69
C ILE A 27 3.10 -4.65 5.78
N ASN A 28 3.68 -5.86 5.96
CA ASN A 28 3.30 -7.04 5.17
C ASN A 28 1.83 -7.42 5.34
N ASN A 29 1.27 -7.29 6.55
CA ASN A 29 -0.14 -7.56 6.80
C ASN A 29 -1.06 -6.51 6.14
N LEU A 30 -0.68 -5.23 6.15
CA LEU A 30 -1.42 -4.16 5.47
C LEU A 30 -1.43 -4.38 3.95
N ILE A 31 -0.28 -4.70 3.34
CA ILE A 31 -0.19 -5.03 1.91
C ILE A 31 -1.10 -6.21 1.55
N LYS A 32 -1.08 -7.28 2.37
CA LYS A 32 -1.98 -8.44 2.18
C LYS A 32 -3.45 -8.08 2.33
N ASN A 33 -3.79 -7.12 3.19
CA ASN A 33 -5.16 -6.66 3.36
C ASN A 33 -5.63 -5.85 2.14
N ILE A 34 -4.80 -4.92 1.67
CA ILE A 34 -5.03 -4.14 0.43
C ILE A 34 -5.23 -5.08 -0.75
N ASP A 35 -4.43 -6.14 -0.87
CA ASP A 35 -4.58 -7.14 -1.93
C ASP A 35 -5.92 -7.88 -1.93
N ARG A 36 -6.52 -8.08 -0.75
CA ARG A 36 -7.74 -8.88 -0.58
C ARG A 36 -9.00 -8.04 -0.67
N ASN A 37 -8.95 -6.84 -0.10
CA ASN A 37 -10.12 -5.99 0.11
C ASN A 37 -10.08 -4.71 -0.74
N GLU A 38 -9.02 -4.50 -1.52
CA GLU A 38 -8.81 -3.29 -2.30
C GLU A 38 -8.97 -2.02 -1.45
N TYR A 39 -9.84 -1.10 -1.87
CA TYR A 39 -10.18 0.12 -1.13
C TYR A 39 -11.19 -0.11 0.00
N HIS A 40 -11.84 -1.28 0.03
CA HIS A 40 -12.85 -1.64 1.03
C HIS A 40 -12.25 -2.32 2.27
N SER A 41 -10.93 -2.20 2.46
CA SER A 41 -10.29 -2.70 3.67
C SER A 41 -10.94 -2.11 4.91
N THR A 42 -11.31 -2.96 5.86
CA THR A 42 -11.79 -2.57 7.20
C THR A 42 -10.75 -1.77 8.00
N VAL A 43 -9.53 -1.67 7.47
CA VAL A 43 -8.48 -0.78 7.95
C VAL A 43 -8.72 0.58 7.30
N LYS A 44 -8.89 1.62 8.13
CA LYS A 44 -9.16 3.03 7.76
C LYS A 44 -8.20 3.56 6.68
N SER A 45 -8.44 3.20 5.42
CA SER A 45 -7.77 3.75 4.27
C SER A 45 -8.37 5.13 4.03
N GLU A 46 -7.50 6.14 3.98
CA GLU A 46 -7.89 7.54 3.79
C GLU A 46 -7.52 7.91 2.36
N GLN A 47 -8.50 8.41 1.58
CA GLN A 47 -8.22 8.94 0.25
C GLN A 47 -7.46 10.25 0.38
N LEU A 48 -6.39 10.41 -0.40
CA LEU A 48 -5.59 11.63 -0.40
C LEU A 48 -6.15 12.68 -1.37
N SER A 49 -5.86 13.95 -1.09
CA SER A 49 -6.35 15.12 -1.82
C SER A 49 -5.26 15.79 -2.67
N GLU A 50 -5.65 16.84 -3.40
CA GLU A 50 -4.77 17.70 -4.21
C GLU A 50 -3.92 16.91 -5.22
N ASN A 51 -2.59 17.05 -5.18
CA ASN A 51 -1.65 16.40 -6.09
C ASN A 51 -1.61 14.87 -5.95
N LEU A 52 -2.27 14.32 -4.93
CA LEU A 52 -2.34 12.89 -4.64
C LEU A 52 -3.74 12.31 -4.86
N VAL A 53 -4.63 13.01 -5.57
CA VAL A 53 -5.95 12.49 -5.93
C VAL A 53 -5.83 11.12 -6.61
N GLY A 54 -6.58 10.15 -6.09
CA GLY A 54 -6.56 8.76 -6.55
C GLY A 54 -5.53 7.87 -5.85
N TYR A 55 -4.71 8.43 -4.96
CA TYR A 55 -3.92 7.67 -4.00
C TYR A 55 -4.68 7.52 -2.68
N TRP A 56 -4.29 6.50 -1.94
CA TRP A 56 -4.84 6.10 -0.66
C TRP A 56 -3.72 5.92 0.34
N SER A 57 -4.02 6.17 1.61
CA SER A 57 -3.08 6.07 2.72
C SER A 57 -3.62 5.13 3.78
N VAL A 58 -2.79 4.23 4.30
CA VAL A 58 -3.12 3.38 5.46
C VAL A 58 -2.05 3.51 6.54
N ARG A 59 -2.50 3.57 7.79
CA ARG A 59 -1.63 3.80 8.95
C ARG A 59 -0.80 2.57 9.32
N ILE A 60 0.52 2.73 9.30
CA ILE A 60 1.45 1.77 9.93
C ILE A 60 1.51 2.05 11.42
N ASP A 61 1.68 3.30 11.83
CA ASP A 61 1.63 3.76 13.22
C ASP A 61 1.12 5.21 13.27
N GLU A 62 1.47 6.00 14.28
CA GLU A 62 1.04 7.39 14.41
C GLU A 62 1.56 8.27 13.26
N VAL A 63 2.81 8.03 12.82
CA VAL A 63 3.54 8.90 11.89
C VAL A 63 3.76 8.26 10.51
N ASN A 64 3.89 6.94 10.45
CA ASN A 64 4.19 6.21 9.23
C ASN A 64 2.93 5.74 8.49
N ARG A 65 2.94 5.84 7.16
CA ARG A 65 1.82 5.48 6.27
C ARG A 65 2.34 4.65 5.09
N ILE A 66 1.52 3.71 4.61
CA ILE A 66 1.66 3.18 3.26
C ILE A 66 0.78 4.03 2.36
N VAL A 67 1.37 4.67 1.36
CA VAL A 67 0.63 5.38 0.30
C VAL A 67 0.61 4.49 -0.94
N PHE A 68 -0.57 4.26 -1.51
CA PHE A 68 -0.75 3.33 -2.62
C PHE A 68 -1.88 3.76 -3.58
N LYS A 69 -1.91 3.14 -4.76
CA LYS A 69 -2.99 3.26 -5.74
C LYS A 69 -3.20 1.90 -6.39
N ILE A 70 -4.45 1.49 -6.57
CA ILE A 70 -4.79 0.28 -7.32
C ILE A 70 -5.05 0.69 -8.76
N VAL A 71 -4.19 0.20 -9.65
CA VAL A 71 -4.33 0.39 -11.10
C VAL A 71 -4.88 -0.91 -11.68
N ASN A 72 -6.12 -0.87 -12.15
CA ASN A 72 -6.68 -2.00 -12.88
C ASN A 72 -6.14 -1.95 -14.32
N ILE A 73 -5.12 -2.77 -14.60
CA ILE A 73 -4.67 -2.96 -15.97
C ILE A 73 -5.78 -3.79 -16.60
N LEU A 74 -6.62 -3.15 -17.42
CA LEU A 74 -7.76 -3.73 -18.13
C LEU A 74 -7.51 -5.20 -18.44
N LYS A 75 -8.32 -6.11 -17.87
CA LYS A 75 -8.43 -7.46 -18.44
C LYS A 75 -8.80 -7.22 -19.91
N PRO A 76 -7.97 -7.62 -20.88
CA PRO A 76 -8.42 -7.57 -22.26
C PRO A 76 -9.72 -8.37 -22.28
N ILE A 77 -10.79 -7.73 -22.74
CA ILE A 77 -12.00 -8.45 -23.13
C ILE A 77 -11.52 -9.29 -24.31
N LEU A 78 -11.07 -10.51 -24.01
CA LEU A 78 -10.91 -11.52 -25.03
C LEU A 78 -12.34 -11.83 -25.47
N ASN A 79 -12.67 -11.36 -26.67
CA ASN A 79 -13.85 -11.75 -27.42
C ASN A 79 -13.83 -13.27 -27.66
#